data_AF-A0A6C0IBT9-F1
#
_entry.id   AF-A0A6C0IBT9-F1
#
_cell.length_a   1.000
_cell.length_b   1.000
_cell.length_c   1.000
_cell.angle_alpha   90.00
_cell.angle_beta   90.00
_cell.angle_gamma   90.00
#
_symmetry.space_group_name_H-M   'P 1'
#
loop_
_entity.id
_entity.type
_entity.pdbx_description
1 polymer ?
#
loop_
_entity_poly.entity_id
_entity_poly.type
_entity_poly.pdbx_seq_one_letter_code
_entity_poly.pdbx_strand_id
1 'polypeptide(L)'
;MATDDRINEDFFKFVDTPLKAYILGLVAFNSNNAIAADTSNVLIKLNNVKEHDNNNKSISYGYYKDLKSEDRKNYPYFNNIDVLIEHLKELGNVKYSENGCINGIIDLTINSQKMKDDIARHLDIKDNIDKDLKDCDISEIITKWYKEDVNICNQFVKAYIEKYASITSNASIICDSINITFYNEKSADSLIKLYEIPYNRMQGINNVVIQYNSVNMIDLLGMLYSNCDCPYYNNYIYTYNNRDGNSIPSIKVFTADESAVIPSKARYSDAGYDLTIIKEYKRLTSNTIIYDTGIKLEIPNGYYVEIVPRSSISKSGYILANNVGIIDQGYRGNLYIALAKINDEMPDLTLPYKCCQMIVKKQVYSKLVYSGSGSSSGSDSNDSSSGSIIGNSSRGTGAFGSTGV
;
A
#
# COMPACT_ATOMS: atom_id res chain seq x y z
N MET A 1 -23.33 27.47 14.15
CA MET A 1 -23.29 26.82 15.47
C MET A 1 -21.84 26.79 15.87
N ALA A 2 -21.48 27.38 17.01
CA ALA A 2 -20.11 27.38 17.51
C ALA A 2 -19.72 25.94 17.79
N THR A 3 -18.78 25.38 17.03
CA THR A 3 -18.08 24.17 17.42
C THR A 3 -17.33 24.51 18.69
N ASP A 4 -17.61 23.74 19.72
CA ASP A 4 -17.00 23.86 21.01
C ASP A 4 -15.51 23.49 20.86
N ASP A 5 -14.65 24.49 20.66
CA ASP A 5 -13.18 24.39 20.53
C ASP A 5 -12.53 23.95 21.86
N ARG A 6 -13.14 23.01 22.58
CA ARG A 6 -12.61 22.45 23.83
C ARG A 6 -11.63 21.33 23.50
N ILE A 7 -10.40 21.52 23.95
CA ILE A 7 -9.33 20.51 23.94
C ILE A 7 -9.84 19.22 24.61
N ASN A 8 -9.59 18.08 23.98
CA ASN A 8 -9.91 16.76 24.51
C ASN A 8 -8.78 16.26 25.42
N GLU A 9 -8.82 16.63 26.70
CA GLU A 9 -7.78 16.25 27.68
C GLU A 9 -7.66 14.73 27.91
N ASP A 10 -8.64 13.94 27.47
CA ASP A 10 -8.64 12.48 27.57
C ASP A 10 -8.16 11.79 26.28
N PHE A 11 -7.74 12.54 25.25
CA PHE A 11 -7.37 11.98 23.95
C PHE A 11 -6.33 10.86 24.07
N PHE A 12 -5.27 11.10 24.86
CA PHE A 12 -4.20 10.14 25.11
C PHE A 12 -4.36 9.30 26.37
N LYS A 13 -5.53 9.34 27.05
CA LYS A 13 -5.79 8.44 28.17
C LYS A 13 -5.53 6.98 27.78
N PHE A 14 -5.98 6.61 26.58
CA PHE A 14 -5.69 5.33 25.94
C PHE A 14 -5.22 5.55 24.49
N VAL A 15 -4.29 4.72 24.04
CA VAL A 15 -3.88 4.61 22.63
C VAL A 15 -4.44 3.29 22.11
N ASP A 16 -5.73 3.31 21.82
CA ASP A 16 -6.58 2.16 21.50
C ASP A 16 -7.01 2.14 20.03
N THR A 17 -6.54 3.10 19.24
CA THR A 17 -6.81 3.17 17.81
C THR A 17 -5.52 3.46 17.03
N PRO A 18 -5.43 2.99 15.77
CA PRO A 18 -4.30 3.31 14.90
C PRO A 18 -4.10 4.81 14.70
N LEU A 19 -5.19 5.60 14.65
CA LEU A 19 -5.12 7.05 14.53
C LEU A 19 -4.46 7.70 15.75
N LYS A 20 -4.88 7.34 16.98
CA LYS A 20 -4.25 7.87 18.19
C LYS A 20 -2.77 7.50 18.28
N ALA A 21 -2.39 6.30 17.83
CA ALA A 21 -1.00 5.87 17.79
C ALA A 21 -0.16 6.69 16.81
N TYR A 22 -0.72 6.97 15.62
CA TYR A 22 -0.10 7.88 14.65
C TYR A 22 0.09 9.28 15.23
N ILE A 23 -0.98 9.86 15.80
CA ILE A 23 -0.96 11.21 16.37
C ILE A 23 0.02 11.30 17.56
N LEU A 24 0.08 10.27 18.41
CA LEU A 24 1.08 10.18 19.48
C LEU A 24 2.50 10.24 18.90
N GLY A 25 2.79 9.42 17.88
CA GLY A 25 4.08 9.41 17.21
C GLY A 25 4.42 10.76 16.56
N LEU A 26 3.44 11.43 15.94
CA LEU A 26 3.65 12.76 15.36
C LEU A 26 4.03 13.78 16.42
N VAL A 27 3.30 13.84 17.53
CA VAL A 27 3.60 14.73 18.66
C VAL A 27 4.99 14.42 19.21
N ALA A 28 5.27 13.14 19.44
CA ALA A 28 6.54 12.66 19.96
C ALA A 28 7.73 13.11 19.08
N PHE A 29 7.77 12.68 17.81
CA PHE A 29 8.94 12.85 16.96
C PHE A 29 9.08 14.25 16.35
N ASN A 30 8.11 15.15 16.56
CA ASN A 30 8.16 16.54 16.11
C ASN A 30 8.23 17.57 17.25
N SER A 31 8.35 17.13 18.49
CA SER A 31 8.58 18.03 19.64
C SER A 31 10.05 18.49 19.67
N ASN A 32 10.29 19.79 19.84
CA ASN A 32 11.65 20.35 19.89
C ASN A 32 12.34 20.16 21.25
N ASN A 33 11.56 19.97 22.32
CA ASN A 33 12.00 19.75 23.69
C ASN A 33 11.10 18.69 24.33
N ALA A 34 11.53 18.19 25.47
CA ALA A 34 10.69 17.64 26.52
C ALA A 34 9.21 17.99 26.46
N ILE A 35 8.37 16.96 26.44
CA ILE A 35 6.93 17.03 26.73
C ILE A 35 6.66 17.56 28.18
N ALA A 36 7.70 17.92 28.96
CA ALA A 36 7.62 18.43 30.33
C ALA A 36 7.71 19.96 30.49
N ALA A 37 7.95 20.75 29.43
CA ALA A 37 7.91 22.21 29.54
C ALA A 37 6.49 22.72 29.82
N ASP A 38 6.35 23.94 30.38
CA ASP A 38 5.05 24.58 30.64
C ASP A 38 4.14 24.55 29.40
N THR A 39 4.74 24.75 28.22
CA THR A 39 4.12 24.54 26.90
C THR A 39 4.92 23.54 26.08
N SER A 40 4.27 22.51 25.54
CA SER A 40 4.89 21.62 24.55
C SER A 40 4.57 22.10 23.14
N ASN A 41 5.60 22.59 22.45
CA ASN A 41 5.49 23.03 21.06
C ASN A 41 5.95 21.92 20.12
N VAL A 42 5.05 21.52 19.23
CA VAL A 42 5.27 20.50 18.21
C VAL A 42 5.33 21.19 16.86
N LEU A 43 6.47 21.09 16.16
CA LEU A 43 6.65 21.69 14.84
C LEU A 43 6.66 20.62 13.75
N ILE A 44 5.54 20.47 13.06
CA ILE A 44 5.42 19.54 11.93
C ILE A 44 5.75 20.32 10.66
N LYS A 45 6.90 19.98 10.06
CA LYS A 45 7.34 20.57 8.79
C LYS A 45 6.65 19.84 7.63
N LEU A 46 5.93 20.60 6.83
CA LEU A 46 5.31 20.14 5.60
C LEU A 46 6.15 20.53 4.40
N ASN A 47 6.36 19.58 3.51
CA ASN A 47 6.85 19.90 2.17
C ASN A 47 5.67 20.42 1.36
N ASN A 48 5.72 21.70 1.03
CA ASN A 48 4.58 22.44 0.51
C ASN A 48 4.56 22.51 -1.02
N VAL A 49 5.25 21.58 -1.68
CA VAL A 49 5.38 21.53 -3.13
C VAL A 49 4.92 20.16 -3.60
N LYS A 50 3.75 20.13 -4.23
CA LYS A 50 3.36 19.05 -5.14
C LYS A 50 3.52 19.58 -6.57
N GLU A 51 4.26 18.86 -7.41
CA GLU A 51 4.30 19.17 -8.85
C GLU A 51 2.89 18.94 -9.41
N HIS A 52 2.26 20.02 -9.86
CA HIS A 52 0.98 20.00 -10.54
C HIS A 52 1.24 20.00 -12.05
N ASP A 53 0.97 18.84 -12.65
CA ASP A 53 1.24 18.51 -14.05
C ASP A 53 2.73 18.53 -14.44
N ASN A 54 3.08 17.86 -15.54
CA ASN A 54 4.44 17.78 -16.13
C ASN A 54 5.04 19.15 -16.55
N ASN A 55 4.53 20.27 -16.03
CA ASN A 55 4.82 21.66 -16.39
C ASN A 55 5.44 22.49 -15.23
N ASN A 56 6.07 21.87 -14.23
CA ASN A 56 6.82 22.56 -13.17
C ASN A 56 6.03 23.62 -12.36
N LYS A 57 4.71 23.47 -12.18
CA LYS A 57 3.93 24.34 -11.31
C LYS A 57 3.81 23.73 -9.91
N SER A 58 4.33 24.44 -8.90
CA SER A 58 4.16 24.07 -7.50
C SER A 58 2.97 24.82 -6.89
N ILE A 59 2.22 24.16 -6.00
CA ILE A 59 1.11 24.76 -5.26
C ILE A 59 1.40 24.62 -3.78
N SER A 60 1.26 25.72 -3.03
CA SER A 60 1.38 25.74 -1.56
C SER A 60 0.03 25.49 -0.88
N TYR A 61 0.08 25.04 0.37
CA TYR A 61 -1.10 24.81 1.19
C TYR A 61 -1.88 26.10 1.51
N GLY A 62 -1.21 27.24 1.61
CA GLY A 62 -1.80 28.57 1.73
C GLY A 62 -2.64 28.91 0.50
N TYR A 63 -2.11 28.70 -0.71
CA TYR A 63 -2.90 28.83 -1.93
C TYR A 63 -4.09 27.86 -1.93
N TYR A 64 -3.89 26.60 -1.54
CA TYR A 64 -4.96 25.63 -1.39
C TYR A 64 -6.06 26.08 -0.40
N LYS A 65 -5.70 26.71 0.71
CA LYS A 65 -6.65 27.24 1.70
C LYS A 65 -7.51 28.37 1.13
N ASP A 66 -6.99 29.16 0.21
CA ASP A 66 -7.74 30.23 -0.44
C ASP A 66 -8.70 29.70 -1.53
N LEU A 67 -8.55 28.43 -1.94
CA LEU A 67 -9.48 27.79 -2.89
C LEU A 67 -10.86 27.56 -2.27
N LYS A 68 -11.87 27.60 -3.14
CA LYS A 68 -13.24 27.16 -2.82
C LYS A 68 -13.23 25.67 -2.45
N SER A 69 -14.12 25.26 -1.55
CA SER A 69 -14.23 23.87 -1.09
C SER A 69 -14.39 22.86 -2.25
N GLU A 70 -15.07 23.25 -3.32
CA GLU A 70 -15.25 22.42 -4.52
C GLU A 70 -13.96 22.18 -5.30
N ASP A 71 -13.00 23.10 -5.26
CA ASP A 71 -11.73 23.00 -5.97
C ASP A 71 -10.68 22.24 -5.15
N ARG A 72 -10.80 22.28 -3.81
CA ARG A 72 -9.91 21.57 -2.88
C ARG A 72 -9.90 20.05 -3.10
N LYS A 73 -10.97 19.46 -3.64
CA LYS A 73 -11.03 18.02 -3.98
C LYS A 73 -9.98 17.59 -5.01
N ASN A 74 -9.46 18.51 -5.81
CA ASN A 74 -8.41 18.25 -6.80
C ASN A 74 -7.02 18.17 -6.15
N TYR A 75 -6.92 18.43 -4.84
CA TYR A 75 -5.67 18.48 -4.09
C TYR A 75 -5.69 17.48 -2.91
N PRO A 76 -5.70 16.16 -3.20
CA PRO A 76 -5.95 15.15 -2.18
C PRO A 76 -4.88 15.11 -1.07
N TYR A 77 -3.63 15.48 -1.37
CA TYR A 77 -2.58 15.62 -0.35
C TYR A 77 -2.94 16.71 0.68
N PHE A 78 -3.31 17.90 0.21
CA PHE A 78 -3.65 19.02 1.08
C PHE A 78 -4.98 18.80 1.82
N ASN A 79 -5.95 18.11 1.21
CA ASN A 79 -7.14 17.65 1.91
C ASN A 79 -6.80 16.70 3.08
N ASN A 80 -5.82 15.82 2.88
CA ASN A 80 -5.29 14.96 3.92
C ASN A 80 -4.58 15.77 5.04
N ILE A 81 -3.97 16.91 4.72
CA ILE A 81 -3.41 17.84 5.71
C ILE A 81 -4.52 18.54 6.51
N ASP A 82 -5.63 18.93 5.87
CA ASP A 82 -6.81 19.47 6.58
C ASP A 82 -7.31 18.48 7.64
N VAL A 83 -7.46 17.20 7.27
CA VAL A 83 -7.86 16.13 8.21
C VAL A 83 -6.87 15.99 9.37
N LEU A 84 -5.57 16.04 9.09
CA LEU A 84 -4.55 16.01 10.15
C LEU A 84 -4.70 17.21 11.11
N ILE A 85 -4.88 18.42 10.58
CA ILE A 85 -5.04 19.63 11.40
C ILE A 85 -6.27 19.53 12.31
N GLU A 86 -7.40 19.00 11.82
CA GLU A 86 -8.59 18.80 12.66
C GLU A 86 -8.33 17.86 13.83
N HIS A 87 -7.61 16.75 13.62
CA HIS A 87 -7.22 15.88 14.73
C HIS A 87 -6.25 16.55 15.71
N LEU A 88 -5.32 17.40 15.23
CA LEU A 88 -4.40 18.12 16.10
C LEU A 88 -5.10 19.20 16.93
N LYS A 89 -6.19 19.80 16.43
CA LYS A 89 -7.00 20.77 17.19
C LYS A 89 -7.66 20.15 18.42
N GLU A 90 -7.91 18.85 18.41
CA GLU A 90 -8.39 18.14 19.60
C GLU A 90 -7.36 18.15 20.74
N LEU A 91 -6.08 18.38 20.44
CA LEU A 91 -4.98 18.36 21.41
C LEU A 91 -4.61 19.73 21.98
N GLY A 92 -4.88 20.81 21.22
CA GLY A 92 -4.38 22.13 21.56
C GLY A 92 -4.54 23.15 20.46
N ASN A 93 -3.81 24.25 20.60
CA ASN A 93 -3.86 25.34 19.63
C ASN A 93 -2.99 25.00 18.43
N VAL A 94 -3.60 24.97 17.24
CA VAL A 94 -2.90 24.70 15.98
C VAL A 94 -2.80 25.99 15.16
N LYS A 95 -1.57 26.36 14.79
CA LYS A 95 -1.29 27.45 13.86
C LYS A 95 -0.57 26.91 12.64
N TYR A 96 -0.87 27.51 11.49
CA TYR A 96 -0.18 27.22 10.26
C TYR A 96 0.61 28.45 9.82
N SER A 97 1.85 28.25 9.41
CA SER A 97 2.71 29.30 8.84
C SER A 97 3.46 28.80 7.61
N GLU A 98 3.77 29.71 6.69
CA GLU A 98 4.58 29.45 5.50
C GLU A 98 5.77 30.39 5.43
N ASN A 99 6.92 29.85 5.06
CA ASN A 99 8.08 30.64 4.66
C ASN A 99 8.26 30.52 3.15
N GLY A 100 7.58 31.40 2.40
CA GLY A 100 7.49 31.34 0.94
C GLY A 100 6.69 30.14 0.43
N CYS A 101 6.77 29.85 -0.87
CA CYS A 101 5.93 28.81 -1.50
C CYS A 101 6.39 27.35 -1.23
N ILE A 102 7.47 27.13 -0.47
CA ILE A 102 8.20 25.85 -0.46
C ILE A 102 7.98 25.06 0.84
N ASN A 103 7.93 25.73 1.98
CA ASN A 103 7.89 25.08 3.29
C ASN A 103 6.72 25.60 4.13
N GLY A 104 5.87 24.67 4.56
CA GLY A 104 4.80 24.91 5.52
C GLY A 104 5.19 24.38 6.90
N ILE A 105 4.70 25.02 7.95
CA ILE A 105 4.88 24.57 9.34
C ILE A 105 3.51 24.57 10.01
N ILE A 106 3.11 23.40 10.50
CA ILE A 106 2.05 23.29 11.49
C ILE A 106 2.71 23.38 12.87
N ASP A 107 2.36 24.42 13.61
CA ASP A 107 2.77 24.67 14.98
C ASP A 107 1.61 24.31 15.91
N LEU A 108 1.78 23.24 16.68
CA LEU A 108 0.82 22.80 17.70
C LEU A 108 1.38 23.12 19.08
N THR A 109 0.59 23.84 19.87
CA THR A 109 0.87 24.08 21.29
C THR A 109 -0.08 23.26 22.17
N ILE A 110 0.46 22.29 22.91
CA ILE A 110 -0.28 21.49 23.88
C ILE A 110 -0.12 22.13 25.28
N ASN A 111 -1.24 22.55 25.87
CA ASN A 111 -1.30 23.22 27.17
C ASN A 111 -1.84 22.33 28.31
N SER A 112 -2.33 21.13 28.02
CA SER A 112 -2.90 20.24 29.03
C SER A 112 -1.81 19.40 29.71
N GLN A 113 -1.59 19.58 31.01
CA GLN A 113 -0.61 18.81 31.79
C GLN A 113 -0.95 17.32 31.80
N LYS A 114 -2.23 16.98 32.00
CA LYS A 114 -2.72 15.60 31.97
C LYS A 114 -2.36 14.89 30.67
N MET A 115 -2.55 15.56 29.54
CA MET A 115 -2.20 15.00 28.22
C MET A 115 -0.71 14.75 28.08
N LYS A 116 0.12 15.69 28.55
CA LYS A 116 1.59 15.55 28.58
C LYS A 116 2.02 14.34 29.44
N ASP A 117 1.39 14.18 30.60
CA ASP A 117 1.62 13.04 31.51
C ASP A 117 1.22 11.71 30.86
N ASP A 118 0.08 11.67 30.16
CA ASP A 118 -0.39 10.50 29.42
C ASP A 118 0.56 10.09 28.29
N ILE A 119 1.07 11.06 27.52
CA ILE A 119 2.07 10.81 26.48
C ILE A 119 3.35 10.22 27.09
N ALA A 120 3.88 10.84 28.14
CA ALA A 120 5.10 10.37 28.81
C ALA A 120 4.94 8.94 29.35
N ARG A 121 3.76 8.64 29.91
CA ARG A 121 3.41 7.29 30.40
C ARG A 121 3.38 6.25 29.28
N HIS A 122 2.77 6.56 28.13
CA HIS A 122 2.70 5.61 27.01
C HIS A 122 4.07 5.32 26.39
N LEU A 123 4.96 6.32 26.38
CA LEU A 123 6.32 6.19 25.86
C LEU A 123 7.33 5.58 26.85
N ASP A 124 6.87 5.17 28.05
CA ASP A 124 7.68 4.64 29.17
C ASP A 124 8.93 5.49 29.47
N ILE A 125 8.79 6.81 29.39
CA ILE A 125 9.89 7.75 29.65
C ILE A 125 10.02 7.92 31.16
N LYS A 126 10.86 7.07 31.77
CA LYS A 126 10.96 6.97 33.24
C LYS A 126 11.67 8.16 33.92
N ASP A 127 12.71 8.76 33.33
CA ASP A 127 13.59 9.68 34.09
C ASP A 127 14.29 10.80 33.30
N ASN A 128 13.91 11.13 32.07
CA ASN A 128 14.49 12.31 31.39
C ASN A 128 13.62 12.78 30.24
N ILE A 129 12.65 13.62 30.56
CA ILE A 129 11.81 14.25 29.55
C ILE A 129 12.66 15.28 28.75
N ASP A 130 13.81 15.75 29.28
CA ASP A 130 14.73 16.72 28.64
C ASP A 130 15.51 16.23 27.40
N LYS A 131 15.27 15.01 26.90
CA LYS A 131 15.94 14.49 25.70
C LYS A 131 14.98 14.38 24.52
N ASP A 132 15.46 14.83 23.37
CA ASP A 132 14.80 14.70 22.07
C ASP A 132 14.45 13.22 21.81
N LEU A 133 13.19 12.95 21.47
CA LEU A 133 12.69 11.58 21.26
C LEU A 133 13.39 10.85 20.10
N LYS A 134 14.17 11.57 19.26
CA LYS A 134 15.07 10.93 18.28
C LYS A 134 16.05 9.93 18.93
N ASP A 135 16.49 10.19 20.17
CA ASP A 135 17.49 9.38 20.88
C ASP A 135 16.84 8.34 21.82
N CYS A 136 15.52 8.44 22.02
CA CYS A 136 14.79 7.54 22.90
C CYS A 136 14.75 6.12 22.35
N ASP A 137 14.84 5.17 23.28
CA ASP A 137 14.70 3.76 22.96
C ASP A 137 13.21 3.41 22.82
N ILE A 138 12.75 3.24 21.58
CA ILE A 138 11.38 2.83 21.27
C ILE A 138 11.24 1.31 21.11
N SER A 139 12.28 0.53 21.39
CA SER A 139 12.27 -0.93 21.17
C SER A 139 11.17 -1.66 21.96
N GLU A 140 10.98 -1.30 23.23
CA GLU A 140 10.00 -1.95 24.09
C GLU A 140 8.57 -1.63 23.67
N ILE A 141 8.27 -0.37 23.36
CA ILE A 141 6.92 0.05 22.94
C ILE A 141 6.53 -0.59 21.61
N ILE A 142 7.41 -0.59 20.60
CA ILE A 142 7.07 -1.21 19.31
C ILE A 142 6.94 -2.73 19.44
N THR A 143 7.79 -3.38 20.26
CA THR A 143 7.69 -4.84 20.48
C THR A 143 6.40 -5.20 21.22
N LYS A 144 6.00 -4.40 22.20
CA LYS A 144 4.76 -4.58 22.95
C LYS A 144 3.55 -4.38 22.04
N TRP A 145 3.45 -3.22 21.39
CA TRP A 145 2.30 -2.89 20.56
C TRP A 145 2.17 -3.81 19.36
N TYR A 146 3.27 -4.27 18.76
CA TYR A 146 3.18 -5.23 17.66
C TYR A 146 2.54 -6.56 18.07
N LYS A 147 2.75 -7.00 19.32
CA LYS A 147 2.11 -8.20 19.87
C LYS A 147 0.64 -7.98 20.24
N GLU A 148 0.30 -6.76 20.67
CA GLU A 148 -1.06 -6.40 21.09
C GLU A 148 -1.96 -6.09 19.89
N ASP A 149 -1.53 -5.17 19.03
CA ASP A 149 -2.20 -4.78 17.80
C ASP A 149 -1.19 -4.23 16.78
N VAL A 150 -0.96 -5.01 15.71
CA VAL A 150 -0.03 -4.68 14.63
C VAL A 150 -0.35 -3.34 13.96
N ASN A 151 -1.64 -2.97 13.84
CA ASN A 151 -2.03 -1.73 13.18
C ASN A 151 -1.68 -0.51 14.05
N ILE A 152 -1.92 -0.59 15.36
CA ILE A 152 -1.48 0.44 16.33
C ILE A 152 0.03 0.64 16.26
N CYS A 153 0.80 -0.46 16.31
CA CYS A 153 2.26 -0.40 16.19
C CYS A 153 2.71 0.23 14.85
N ASN A 154 2.15 -0.25 13.75
CA ASN A 154 2.53 0.22 12.41
C ASN A 154 2.24 1.71 12.22
N GLN A 155 1.16 2.23 12.80
CA GLN A 155 0.86 3.66 12.72
C GLN A 155 1.78 4.53 13.58
N PHE A 156 2.25 4.03 14.73
CA PHE A 156 3.30 4.72 15.49
C PHE A 156 4.65 4.72 14.74
N VAL A 157 5.04 3.58 14.19
CA VAL A 157 6.26 3.44 13.37
C VAL A 157 6.18 4.29 12.09
N LYS A 158 5.00 4.38 11.46
CA LYS A 158 4.75 5.28 10.32
C LYS A 158 5.12 6.72 10.67
N ALA A 159 4.69 7.24 11.82
CA ALA A 159 5.04 8.60 12.24
C ALA A 159 6.56 8.82 12.39
N TYR A 160 7.27 7.82 12.92
CA TYR A 160 8.74 7.83 12.98
C TYR A 160 9.37 7.89 11.57
N ILE A 161 8.91 7.03 10.67
CA ILE A 161 9.44 6.95 9.30
C ILE A 161 9.14 8.23 8.52
N GLU A 162 7.93 8.79 8.62
CA GLU A 162 7.60 10.07 7.98
C GLU A 162 8.50 11.21 8.45
N LYS A 163 9.06 11.12 9.67
CA LYS A 163 10.01 12.09 10.23
C LYS A 163 11.45 11.88 9.81
N TYR A 164 11.95 10.65 9.92
CA TYR A 164 13.38 10.36 9.83
C TYR A 164 13.80 9.62 8.56
N ALA A 165 12.87 9.37 7.64
CA ALA A 165 13.17 8.72 6.38
C ALA A 165 13.31 9.69 5.20
N SER A 166 14.19 9.34 4.27
CA SER A 166 14.29 9.97 2.96
C SER A 166 14.11 8.93 1.85
N ILE A 167 13.38 9.30 0.79
CA ILE A 167 13.25 8.49 -0.42
C ILE A 167 14.28 8.98 -1.43
N THR A 168 15.07 8.06 -1.96
CA THR A 168 15.98 8.32 -3.07
C THR A 168 15.44 7.62 -4.31
N SER A 169 15.17 8.38 -5.37
CA SER A 169 14.75 7.86 -6.68
C SER A 169 15.87 8.05 -7.70
N ASN A 170 16.24 6.99 -8.41
CA ASN A 170 17.14 7.11 -9.56
C ASN A 170 16.31 7.22 -10.85
N ALA A 171 16.37 8.38 -11.53
CA ALA A 171 15.57 8.59 -12.74
C ALA A 171 15.91 7.62 -13.89
N SER A 172 17.10 6.99 -13.86
CA SER A 172 17.59 6.10 -14.92
C SER A 172 17.25 4.63 -14.70
N ILE A 173 16.92 4.24 -13.46
CA ILE A 173 16.59 2.86 -13.07
C ILE A 173 15.49 3.00 -12.02
N ILE A 174 14.29 2.48 -12.25
CA ILE A 174 13.22 2.45 -11.23
C ILE A 174 13.69 1.55 -10.07
N CYS A 175 14.50 2.13 -9.20
CA CYS A 175 15.12 1.55 -8.03
C CYS A 175 15.04 2.63 -6.97
N ASP A 176 13.84 2.77 -6.42
CA ASP A 176 13.63 3.64 -5.28
C ASP A 176 14.19 2.96 -4.03
N SER A 177 14.76 3.75 -3.14
CA SER A 177 15.12 3.30 -1.81
C SER A 177 14.57 4.23 -0.76
N ILE A 178 14.22 3.67 0.39
CA ILE A 178 13.91 4.42 1.60
C ILE A 178 15.04 4.22 2.60
N ASN A 179 15.60 5.34 3.07
CA ASN A 179 16.68 5.39 4.03
C ASN A 179 16.13 5.92 5.34
N ILE A 180 16.03 5.08 6.37
CA ILE A 180 15.47 5.45 7.67
C ILE A 180 16.63 5.66 8.64
N THR A 181 16.71 6.86 9.21
CA THR A 181 17.75 7.22 10.19
C THR A 181 17.29 6.87 11.60
N PHE A 182 18.14 6.16 12.34
CA PHE A 182 17.96 5.84 13.75
C PHE A 182 19.11 6.41 14.57
N TYR A 183 18.80 7.15 15.62
CA TYR A 183 19.80 7.62 16.59
C TYR A 183 19.92 6.68 17.80
N ASN A 184 19.03 5.69 17.89
CA ASN A 184 19.06 4.61 18.87
C ASN A 184 19.18 3.24 18.18
N GLU A 185 20.26 2.51 18.45
CA GLU A 185 20.57 1.25 17.76
C GLU A 185 19.58 0.12 18.11
N LYS A 186 19.13 0.04 19.37
CA LYS A 186 18.14 -0.95 19.81
C LYS A 186 16.81 -0.79 19.10
N SER A 187 16.42 0.47 18.84
CA SER A 187 15.20 0.80 18.10
C SER A 187 15.30 0.32 16.65
N ALA A 188 16.45 0.53 16.00
CA ALA A 188 16.71 0.02 14.65
C ALA A 188 16.64 -1.52 14.61
N ASP A 189 17.34 -2.20 15.51
CA ASP A 189 17.39 -3.67 15.56
C ASP A 189 16.01 -4.28 15.84
N SER A 190 15.21 -3.63 16.69
CA SER A 190 13.84 -4.06 16.99
C SER A 190 12.92 -3.93 15.79
N LEU A 191 13.03 -2.83 15.03
CA LEU A 191 12.25 -2.64 13.80
C LEU A 191 12.63 -3.66 12.71
N ILE A 192 13.94 -3.92 12.54
CA ILE A 192 14.46 -4.96 11.63
C ILE A 192 13.85 -6.32 11.96
N LYS A 193 13.90 -6.68 13.25
CA LYS A 193 13.39 -7.97 13.73
C LYS A 193 11.88 -8.09 13.56
N LEU A 194 11.15 -6.98 13.72
CA LEU A 194 9.70 -6.95 13.64
C LEU A 194 9.18 -7.18 12.21
N TYR A 195 9.81 -6.53 11.22
CA TYR A 195 9.34 -6.63 9.83
C TYR A 195 9.98 -7.79 9.04
N GLU A 196 11.17 -8.25 9.43
CA GLU A 196 11.89 -9.35 8.76
C GLU A 196 12.02 -9.13 7.24
N ILE A 197 12.25 -7.89 6.84
CA ILE A 197 12.48 -7.49 5.45
C ILE A 197 14.00 -7.32 5.24
N PRO A 198 14.58 -7.86 4.15
CA PRO A 198 15.99 -7.66 3.85
C PRO A 198 16.35 -6.16 3.72
N TYR A 199 17.48 -5.78 4.30
CA TYR A 199 17.91 -4.39 4.42
C TYR A 199 19.42 -4.26 4.24
N ASN A 200 19.87 -3.04 3.94
CA ASN A 200 21.27 -2.65 4.07
C ASN A 200 21.44 -1.79 5.31
N ARG A 201 22.49 -2.05 6.10
CA ARG A 201 22.84 -1.26 7.28
C ARG A 201 24.04 -0.37 6.96
N MET A 202 23.91 0.92 7.26
CA MET A 202 25.00 1.87 7.19
C MET A 202 25.24 2.48 8.57
N GLN A 203 26.46 2.35 9.07
CA GLN A 203 26.85 2.95 10.35
C GLN A 203 27.33 4.38 10.11
N GLY A 204 26.67 5.35 10.73
CA GLY A 204 27.17 6.73 10.85
C GLY A 204 27.88 6.95 12.18
N ILE A 205 28.31 8.19 12.42
CA ILE A 205 29.07 8.58 13.62
C ILE A 205 28.23 8.40 14.89
N ASN A 206 27.00 8.92 14.88
CA ASN A 206 26.07 8.90 16.02
C ASN A 206 24.68 8.36 15.62
N ASN A 207 24.59 7.65 14.50
CA ASN A 207 23.33 7.10 13.99
C ASN A 207 23.58 5.83 13.17
N VAL A 208 22.50 5.12 12.89
CA VAL A 208 22.44 4.00 11.96
C VAL A 208 21.40 4.34 10.90
N VAL A 209 21.72 4.09 9.64
CA VAL A 209 20.75 4.19 8.55
C VAL A 209 20.40 2.79 8.08
N ILE A 210 19.10 2.48 8.11
CA ILE A 210 18.54 1.25 7.55
C ILE A 210 17.93 1.58 6.20
N GLN A 211 18.45 0.94 5.17
CA GLN A 211 18.02 1.14 3.79
C GLN A 211 17.24 -0.07 3.30
N TYR A 212 16.04 0.18 2.76
CA TYR A 212 15.25 -0.80 2.02
C TYR A 212 15.20 -0.38 0.55
N ASN A 213 15.63 -1.29 -0.34
CA ASN A 213 15.72 -1.03 -1.79
C ASN A 213 14.62 -1.76 -2.57
N SER A 214 14.06 -1.11 -3.58
CA SER A 214 13.14 -1.70 -4.56
C SER A 214 11.97 -2.43 -3.89
N VAL A 215 11.84 -3.75 -4.09
CA VAL A 215 10.74 -4.57 -3.54
C VAL A 215 10.69 -4.55 -2.01
N ASN A 216 11.84 -4.40 -1.34
CA ASN A 216 11.90 -4.34 0.12
C ASN A 216 11.27 -3.04 0.65
N MET A 217 11.40 -1.94 -0.09
CA MET A 217 10.72 -0.68 0.22
C MET A 217 9.21 -0.82 0.03
N ILE A 218 8.77 -1.47 -1.06
CA ILE A 218 7.35 -1.74 -1.32
C ILE A 218 6.75 -2.59 -0.19
N ASP A 219 7.46 -3.62 0.26
CA ASP A 219 7.00 -4.48 1.35
C ASP A 219 6.88 -3.71 2.67
N LEU A 220 7.88 -2.90 3.03
CA LEU A 220 7.85 -2.11 4.26
C LEU A 220 6.70 -1.10 4.23
N LEU A 221 6.59 -0.31 3.16
CA LEU A 221 5.52 0.68 3.03
C LEU A 221 4.14 0.00 2.95
N GLY A 222 4.04 -1.13 2.26
CA GLY A 222 2.82 -1.93 2.25
C GLY A 222 2.36 -2.31 3.66
N MET A 223 3.27 -2.80 4.51
CA MET A 223 2.98 -3.16 5.90
C MET A 223 2.51 -1.96 6.74
N LEU A 224 3.10 -0.80 6.53
CA LEU A 224 2.84 0.41 7.32
C LEU A 224 1.58 1.17 6.90
N TYR A 225 1.22 1.15 5.61
CA TYR A 225 0.23 2.07 5.04
C TYR A 225 -1.04 1.42 4.49
N SER A 226 -1.11 0.09 4.30
CA SER A 226 -2.25 -0.51 3.57
C SER A 226 -3.51 -0.77 4.42
N ASN A 227 -3.39 -0.84 5.75
CA ASN A 227 -4.46 -1.31 6.62
C ASN A 227 -5.17 -0.20 7.40
N CYS A 228 -4.73 1.05 7.31
CA CYS A 228 -5.29 2.17 8.08
C CYS A 228 -5.27 3.46 7.27
N ASP A 229 -6.43 4.11 7.18
CA ASP A 229 -6.59 5.44 6.57
C ASP A 229 -6.18 6.57 7.52
N CYS A 230 -4.97 6.48 8.09
CA CYS A 230 -4.40 7.59 8.85
C CYS A 230 -3.80 8.63 7.89
N PRO A 231 -3.86 9.92 8.22
CA PRO A 231 -3.31 10.95 7.34
C PRO A 231 -1.79 10.82 7.16
N TYR A 232 -1.25 11.53 6.17
CA TYR A 232 0.18 11.63 5.85
C TYR A 232 0.63 13.08 6.07
N TYR A 233 1.77 13.34 6.70
CA TYR A 233 2.36 14.67 6.63
C TYR A 233 3.57 14.73 5.68
N ASN A 234 4.20 13.58 5.40
CA ASN A 234 5.31 13.50 4.46
C ASN A 234 4.83 13.41 3.00
N ASN A 235 4.99 14.49 2.23
CA ASN A 235 4.57 14.54 0.82
C ASN A 235 5.31 13.53 -0.07
N TYR A 236 6.57 13.21 0.20
CA TYR A 236 7.33 12.28 -0.66
C TYR A 236 6.79 10.86 -0.55
N ILE A 237 6.51 10.40 0.67
CA ILE A 237 5.93 9.07 0.90
C ILE A 237 4.48 9.04 0.41
N TYR A 238 3.69 10.09 0.68
CA TYR A 238 2.35 10.23 0.10
C TYR A 238 2.41 10.12 -1.43
N THR A 239 3.29 10.90 -2.07
CA THR A 239 3.44 10.89 -3.53
C THR A 239 3.88 9.52 -4.02
N TYR A 240 4.85 8.86 -3.37
CA TYR A 240 5.27 7.51 -3.72
C TYR A 240 4.11 6.51 -3.70
N ASN A 241 3.34 6.48 -2.61
CA ASN A 241 2.19 5.58 -2.46
C ASN A 241 1.03 5.93 -3.41
N ASN A 242 1.01 7.15 -3.95
CA ASN A 242 -0.04 7.65 -4.86
C ASN A 242 0.52 8.03 -6.24
N ARG A 243 1.69 7.50 -6.65
CA ARG A 243 2.47 7.94 -7.83
C ARG A 243 1.67 7.88 -9.14
N ASP A 244 0.71 6.97 -9.24
CA ASP A 244 -0.06 6.78 -10.47
C ASP A 244 -1.23 7.76 -10.63
N GLY A 245 -1.50 8.64 -9.65
CA GLY A 245 -2.55 9.67 -9.68
C GLY A 245 -3.99 9.14 -9.81
N ASN A 246 -4.13 7.86 -10.17
CA ASN A 246 -5.35 7.10 -10.23
C ASN A 246 -5.48 6.35 -8.90
N SER A 247 -6.67 6.38 -8.32
CA SER A 247 -7.01 5.50 -7.21
C SER A 247 -6.67 4.05 -7.60
N ILE A 248 -5.80 3.40 -6.83
CA ILE A 248 -5.55 1.97 -6.98
C ILE A 248 -6.92 1.28 -6.97
N PRO A 249 -7.26 0.45 -7.98
CA PRO A 249 -8.56 -0.19 -8.05
C PRO A 249 -8.79 -1.07 -6.82
N SER A 250 -9.87 -0.85 -6.10
CA SER A 250 -10.28 -1.73 -5.01
C SER A 250 -11.17 -2.86 -5.55
N ILE A 251 -10.80 -4.10 -5.26
CA ILE A 251 -11.68 -5.26 -5.46
C ILE A 251 -12.32 -5.55 -4.11
N LYS A 252 -13.66 -5.62 -4.08
CA LYS A 252 -14.35 -6.07 -2.88
C LYS A 252 -14.45 -7.59 -2.89
N VAL A 253 -14.13 -8.18 -1.75
CA VAL A 253 -14.18 -9.63 -1.52
C VAL A 253 -15.33 -9.93 -0.58
N PHE A 254 -16.14 -10.94 -0.91
CA PHE A 254 -17.24 -11.41 -0.07
C PHE A 254 -17.07 -12.90 0.20
N THR A 255 -17.41 -13.32 1.42
CA THR A 255 -17.48 -14.73 1.77
C THR A 255 -18.89 -15.27 1.47
N ALA A 256 -18.94 -16.49 0.93
CA ALA A 256 -20.17 -17.24 0.69
C ALA A 256 -20.25 -18.51 1.55
N ASP A 257 -19.19 -18.81 2.30
CA ASP A 257 -19.05 -19.93 3.21
C ASP A 257 -18.30 -19.47 4.47
N GLU A 258 -18.63 -20.00 5.64
CA GLU A 258 -18.00 -19.65 6.91
C GLU A 258 -16.53 -20.12 6.99
N SER A 259 -16.17 -21.15 6.22
CA SER A 259 -14.80 -21.68 6.14
C SER A 259 -13.94 -20.95 5.11
N ALA A 260 -14.48 -19.95 4.40
CA ALA A 260 -13.77 -19.22 3.37
C ALA A 260 -12.56 -18.47 3.95
N VAL A 261 -11.42 -18.57 3.26
CA VAL A 261 -10.20 -17.85 3.64
C VAL A 261 -10.08 -16.62 2.75
N ILE A 262 -10.08 -15.42 3.36
CA ILE A 262 -9.91 -14.16 2.63
C ILE A 262 -8.57 -14.19 1.88
N PRO A 263 -8.56 -13.93 0.55
CA PRO A 263 -7.35 -13.94 -0.23
C PRO A 263 -6.36 -12.89 0.28
N SER A 264 -5.09 -13.27 0.43
CA SER A 264 -4.04 -12.39 0.94
C SER A 264 -2.75 -12.61 0.16
N LYS A 265 -1.88 -11.60 0.14
CA LYS A 265 -0.50 -11.78 -0.34
C LYS A 265 0.39 -12.28 0.81
N ALA A 266 1.51 -12.93 0.48
CA ALA A 266 2.53 -13.22 1.48
C ALA A 266 3.42 -11.99 1.71
N ARG A 267 3.74 -11.25 0.65
CA ARG A 267 4.43 -9.97 0.65
C ARG A 267 3.64 -8.94 -0.17
N TYR A 268 3.74 -7.67 0.14
CA TYR A 268 2.96 -6.65 -0.58
C TYR A 268 3.37 -6.51 -2.05
N SER A 269 4.66 -6.74 -2.31
CA SER A 269 5.27 -6.80 -3.64
C SER A 269 4.86 -8.03 -4.46
N ASP A 270 4.23 -9.05 -3.87
CA ASP A 270 3.78 -10.23 -4.62
C ASP A 270 2.75 -9.86 -5.69
N ALA A 271 2.76 -10.58 -6.82
CA ALA A 271 1.88 -10.28 -7.95
C ALA A 271 0.40 -10.60 -7.67
N GLY A 272 0.12 -11.70 -6.97
CA GLY A 272 -1.23 -12.23 -6.77
C GLY A 272 -1.60 -12.43 -5.32
N TYR A 273 -2.90 -12.49 -5.06
CA TYR A 273 -3.47 -12.87 -3.77
C TYR A 273 -3.72 -14.37 -3.75
N ASP A 274 -3.20 -15.06 -2.75
CA ASP A 274 -3.36 -16.50 -2.62
C ASP A 274 -4.85 -16.88 -2.45
N LEU A 275 -5.29 -17.90 -3.18
CA LEU A 275 -6.62 -18.50 -3.09
C LEU A 275 -6.56 -19.87 -2.43
N THR A 276 -7.53 -20.12 -1.57
CA THR A 276 -7.66 -21.37 -0.80
C THR A 276 -8.91 -22.11 -1.23
N ILE A 277 -8.75 -23.39 -1.60
CA ILE A 277 -9.87 -24.30 -1.78
C ILE A 277 -10.27 -24.91 -0.43
N ILE A 278 -11.57 -24.98 -0.15
CA ILE A 278 -12.10 -25.35 1.18
C ILE A 278 -12.87 -26.67 1.18
N LYS A 279 -13.51 -27.06 0.06
CA LYS A 279 -14.25 -28.33 -0.08
C LYS A 279 -14.37 -28.74 -1.55
N GLU A 280 -14.58 -30.03 -1.80
CA GLU A 280 -15.02 -30.49 -3.12
C GLU A 280 -16.43 -29.92 -3.42
N TYR A 281 -16.61 -29.34 -4.60
CA TYR A 281 -17.90 -28.87 -5.09
C TYR A 281 -18.54 -29.89 -6.04
N LYS A 282 -17.76 -30.34 -7.05
CA LYS A 282 -18.25 -31.26 -8.08
C LYS A 282 -17.12 -32.02 -8.73
N ARG A 283 -17.28 -33.34 -8.91
CA ARG A 283 -16.38 -34.16 -9.73
C ARG A 283 -16.83 -34.12 -11.19
N LEU A 284 -15.93 -33.72 -12.10
CA LEU A 284 -16.20 -33.63 -13.54
C LEU A 284 -15.83 -34.92 -14.29
N THR A 285 -14.70 -35.51 -13.92
CA THR A 285 -14.18 -36.77 -14.46
C THR A 285 -13.56 -37.58 -13.31
N SER A 286 -13.05 -38.78 -13.57
CA SER A 286 -12.32 -39.55 -12.55
C SER A 286 -11.14 -38.76 -11.97
N ASN A 287 -10.50 -37.92 -12.78
CA ASN A 287 -9.26 -37.24 -12.43
C ASN A 287 -9.43 -35.71 -12.30
N THR A 288 -10.62 -35.15 -12.52
CA THR A 288 -10.85 -33.69 -12.45
C THR A 288 -11.97 -33.36 -11.49
N ILE A 289 -11.66 -32.50 -10.51
CA ILE A 289 -12.57 -32.08 -9.45
C ILE A 289 -12.60 -30.55 -9.42
N ILE A 290 -13.81 -30.00 -9.35
CA ILE A 290 -14.06 -28.59 -9.04
C ILE A 290 -14.12 -28.46 -7.53
N TYR A 291 -13.29 -27.57 -6.99
CA TYR A 291 -13.25 -27.20 -5.59
C TYR A 291 -13.85 -25.81 -5.38
N ASP A 292 -14.53 -25.67 -4.25
CA ASP A 292 -15.10 -24.42 -3.77
C ASP A 292 -14.04 -23.62 -3.01
N THR A 293 -14.01 -22.30 -3.17
CA THR A 293 -13.18 -21.37 -2.38
C THR A 293 -13.96 -20.62 -1.30
N GLY A 294 -15.29 -20.58 -1.42
CA GLY A 294 -16.17 -19.75 -0.59
C GLY A 294 -16.03 -18.25 -0.85
N ILE A 295 -15.35 -17.82 -1.91
CA ILE A 295 -15.06 -16.42 -2.20
C ILE A 295 -15.86 -15.91 -3.41
N LYS A 296 -16.38 -14.69 -3.31
CA LYS A 296 -16.97 -13.91 -4.41
C LYS A 296 -16.25 -12.57 -4.54
N LEU A 297 -16.23 -12.02 -5.76
CA LEU A 297 -15.58 -10.74 -6.05
C LEU A 297 -16.58 -9.73 -6.64
N GLU A 298 -16.40 -8.46 -6.29
CA GLU A 298 -16.88 -7.31 -7.08
C GLU A 298 -15.67 -6.62 -7.69
N ILE A 299 -15.46 -6.85 -8.98
CA ILE A 299 -14.31 -6.35 -9.74
C ILE A 299 -14.65 -4.96 -10.30
N PRO A 300 -13.75 -3.96 -10.15
CA PRO A 300 -13.99 -2.59 -10.61
C PRO A 300 -13.99 -2.47 -12.14
N ASN A 301 -14.61 -1.41 -12.64
CA ASN A 301 -14.68 -1.11 -14.08
C ASN A 301 -13.31 -1.08 -14.75
N GLY A 302 -13.18 -1.75 -15.89
CA GLY A 302 -11.93 -1.79 -16.66
C GLY A 302 -10.90 -2.78 -16.13
N TYR A 303 -11.31 -3.73 -15.28
CA TYR A 303 -10.45 -4.79 -14.77
C TYR A 303 -11.12 -6.16 -14.91
N TYR A 304 -10.27 -7.19 -14.96
CA TYR A 304 -10.65 -8.59 -14.84
C TYR A 304 -9.65 -9.27 -13.89
N VAL A 305 -9.94 -10.51 -13.49
CA VAL A 305 -9.06 -11.28 -12.63
C VAL A 305 -8.63 -12.56 -13.32
N GLU A 306 -7.34 -12.87 -13.24
CA GLU A 306 -6.78 -14.17 -13.65
C GLU A 306 -6.51 -15.02 -12.41
N ILE A 307 -7.05 -16.23 -12.38
CA ILE A 307 -6.68 -17.28 -11.44
C ILE A 307 -5.59 -18.11 -12.09
N VAL A 308 -4.40 -18.12 -11.48
CA VAL A 308 -3.24 -18.89 -11.93
C VAL A 308 -2.75 -19.82 -10.83
N PRO A 309 -2.11 -20.95 -11.15
CA PRO A 309 -1.58 -21.85 -10.13
C PRO A 309 -0.42 -21.21 -9.37
N ARG A 310 -0.28 -21.55 -8.09
CA ARG A 310 0.95 -21.25 -7.33
C ARG A 310 2.05 -22.22 -7.74
N SER A 311 3.31 -21.78 -7.71
CA SER A 311 4.44 -22.64 -8.08
C SER A 311 4.48 -23.95 -7.28
N SER A 312 4.04 -23.91 -6.01
CA SER A 312 3.98 -25.08 -5.13
C SER A 312 2.98 -26.15 -5.57
N ILE A 313 1.99 -25.83 -6.41
CA ILE A 313 1.01 -26.83 -6.88
C ILE A 313 1.68 -27.96 -7.67
N SER A 314 2.79 -27.67 -8.35
CA SER A 314 3.57 -28.65 -9.11
C SER A 314 4.04 -29.83 -8.27
N LYS A 315 4.19 -29.64 -6.94
CA LYS A 315 4.58 -30.67 -5.99
C LYS A 315 3.43 -31.56 -5.52
N SER A 316 2.19 -31.24 -5.88
CA SER A 316 1.00 -31.97 -5.42
C SER A 316 0.53 -33.07 -6.36
N GLY A 317 1.06 -33.13 -7.59
CA GLY A 317 0.52 -34.02 -8.64
C GLY A 317 -0.77 -33.50 -9.28
N TYR A 318 -1.17 -32.26 -9.00
CA TYR A 318 -2.34 -31.60 -9.59
C TYR A 318 -1.95 -30.39 -10.44
N ILE A 319 -2.77 -30.11 -11.46
CA ILE A 319 -2.71 -28.89 -12.27
C ILE A 319 -4.07 -28.18 -12.29
N LEU A 320 -4.06 -26.89 -12.57
CA LEU A 320 -5.29 -26.14 -12.85
C LEU A 320 -5.82 -26.58 -14.22
N ALA A 321 -6.99 -27.21 -14.26
CA ALA A 321 -7.51 -27.90 -15.44
C ALA A 321 -7.73 -26.98 -16.64
N ASN A 322 -8.02 -25.70 -16.40
CA ASN A 322 -8.18 -24.66 -17.43
C ASN A 322 -6.94 -23.77 -17.61
N ASN A 323 -5.82 -24.08 -16.95
CA ASN A 323 -4.54 -23.35 -16.93
C ASN A 323 -4.58 -21.91 -16.40
N VAL A 324 -5.50 -21.07 -16.90
CA VAL A 324 -5.78 -19.71 -16.42
C VAL A 324 -7.30 -19.55 -16.31
N GLY A 325 -7.78 -19.25 -15.10
CA GLY A 325 -9.17 -18.89 -14.88
C GLY A 325 -9.41 -17.42 -15.14
N ILE A 326 -10.15 -17.08 -16.19
CA ILE A 326 -10.58 -15.71 -16.43
C ILE A 326 -11.87 -15.46 -15.65
N ILE A 327 -11.82 -14.50 -14.73
CA ILE A 327 -12.98 -14.03 -13.98
C ILE A 327 -13.35 -12.66 -14.54
N ASP A 328 -14.47 -12.63 -15.26
CA ASP A 328 -14.98 -11.42 -15.89
C ASP A 328 -15.44 -10.39 -14.86
N GLN A 329 -15.34 -9.11 -15.23
CA GLN A 329 -15.74 -7.99 -14.39
C GLN A 329 -17.18 -8.12 -13.83
N GLY A 330 -18.10 -8.68 -14.62
CA GLY A 330 -19.51 -8.87 -14.27
C GLY A 330 -19.81 -10.11 -13.44
N TYR A 331 -18.83 -11.00 -13.21
CA TYR A 331 -19.07 -12.22 -12.45
C TYR A 331 -19.35 -11.89 -10.97
N ARG A 332 -20.44 -12.45 -10.43
CA ARG A 332 -20.84 -12.32 -9.01
C ARG A 332 -21.03 -13.67 -8.33
N GLY A 333 -20.81 -14.75 -9.07
CA GLY A 333 -20.87 -16.10 -8.55
C GLY A 333 -19.68 -16.40 -7.65
N ASN A 334 -19.76 -17.55 -7.01
CA ASN A 334 -18.66 -18.08 -6.19
C ASN A 334 -17.47 -18.48 -7.08
N LEU A 335 -16.25 -18.23 -6.62
CA LEU A 335 -15.04 -18.64 -7.31
C LEU A 335 -14.80 -20.13 -7.09
N TYR A 336 -14.57 -20.84 -8.18
CA TYR A 336 -14.29 -22.27 -8.18
C TYR A 336 -12.95 -22.54 -8.85
N ILE A 337 -12.25 -23.56 -8.37
CA ILE A 337 -10.95 -23.99 -8.88
C ILE A 337 -11.08 -25.44 -9.35
N ALA A 338 -10.93 -25.66 -10.66
CA ALA A 338 -10.95 -27.00 -11.24
C ALA A 338 -9.52 -27.57 -11.26
N LEU A 339 -9.24 -28.62 -10.49
CA LEU A 339 -7.94 -29.27 -10.49
C LEU A 339 -8.02 -30.64 -11.15
N ALA A 340 -7.05 -30.94 -12.01
CA ALA A 340 -6.85 -32.25 -12.60
C ALA A 340 -5.65 -32.94 -11.95
N LYS A 341 -5.84 -34.18 -11.47
CA LYS A 341 -4.76 -35.05 -10.99
C LYS A 341 -4.03 -35.62 -12.22
N ILE A 342 -2.72 -35.40 -12.27
CA ILE A 342 -1.83 -35.83 -13.36
C ILE A 342 -0.76 -36.82 -12.89
N ASN A 343 -0.60 -36.99 -11.58
CA ASN A 343 0.25 -38.02 -11.00
C ASN A 343 -0.54 -38.80 -9.95
N ASP A 344 -0.89 -40.04 -10.28
CA ASP A 344 -1.68 -40.92 -9.42
C ASP A 344 -0.90 -41.45 -8.21
N GLU A 345 0.44 -41.39 -8.23
CA GLU A 345 1.30 -41.77 -7.10
C GLU A 345 1.28 -40.74 -5.95
N MET A 346 0.87 -39.50 -6.24
CA MET A 346 0.77 -38.46 -5.22
C MET A 346 -0.52 -38.61 -4.40
N PRO A 347 -0.47 -38.32 -3.08
CA PRO A 347 -1.67 -38.34 -2.25
C PRO A 347 -2.69 -37.29 -2.72
N ASP A 348 -3.94 -37.50 -2.35
CA ASP A 348 -4.98 -36.49 -2.57
C ASP A 348 -4.76 -35.26 -1.70
N LEU A 349 -5.36 -34.14 -2.12
CA LEU A 349 -5.18 -32.85 -1.45
C LEU A 349 -5.87 -32.84 -0.09
N THR A 350 -5.14 -32.44 0.96
CA THR A 350 -5.72 -32.14 2.27
C THR A 350 -6.29 -30.73 2.28
N LEU A 351 -7.60 -30.58 2.50
CA LEU A 351 -8.29 -29.30 2.56
C LEU A 351 -8.30 -28.72 4.00
N PRO A 352 -8.32 -27.38 4.17
CA PRO A 352 -8.22 -26.37 3.11
C PRO A 352 -6.82 -26.31 2.50
N TYR A 353 -6.72 -26.02 1.19
CA TYR A 353 -5.45 -26.03 0.47
C TYR A 353 -5.24 -24.77 -0.36
N LYS A 354 -4.07 -24.14 -0.22
CA LYS A 354 -3.71 -22.91 -0.92
C LYS A 354 -2.97 -23.21 -2.23
N CYS A 355 -3.72 -23.40 -3.31
CA CYS A 355 -3.22 -23.96 -4.57
C CYS A 355 -3.07 -22.95 -5.72
N CYS A 356 -3.86 -21.89 -5.73
CA CYS A 356 -3.89 -20.89 -6.80
C CYS A 356 -3.71 -19.48 -6.20
N GLN A 357 -3.55 -18.50 -7.07
CA GLN A 357 -3.53 -17.09 -6.73
C GLN A 357 -4.32 -16.31 -7.77
N MET A 358 -4.92 -15.20 -7.35
CA MET A 358 -5.61 -14.27 -8.24
C MET A 358 -4.74 -13.06 -8.55
N ILE A 359 -4.64 -12.70 -9.82
CA ILE A 359 -3.92 -11.52 -10.32
C ILE A 359 -4.95 -10.59 -10.97
N VAL A 360 -4.97 -9.34 -10.52
CA VAL A 360 -5.85 -8.30 -11.07
C VAL A 360 -5.19 -7.69 -12.29
N LYS A 361 -5.92 -7.60 -13.41
CA LYS A 361 -5.39 -7.03 -14.66
C LYS A 361 -6.33 -6.00 -15.25
N LYS A 362 -5.73 -4.95 -15.82
CA LYS A 362 -6.45 -3.93 -16.58
C LYS A 362 -6.94 -4.53 -17.90
N GLN A 363 -8.21 -4.31 -18.21
CA GLN A 363 -8.84 -4.73 -19.45
C GLN A 363 -8.67 -3.63 -20.50
N VAL A 364 -8.18 -4.00 -21.69
CA VAL A 364 -8.21 -3.13 -22.87
C VAL A 364 -9.43 -3.51 -23.71
N TYR A 365 -10.42 -2.64 -23.77
CA TYR A 365 -11.60 -2.85 -24.61
C TYR A 365 -11.28 -2.50 -26.06
N SER A 366 -11.28 -3.50 -26.93
CA SER A 366 -11.11 -3.33 -28.37
C SER A 366 -12.46 -3.45 -29.08
N LYS A 367 -12.70 -2.57 -30.05
CA LYS A 367 -13.83 -2.73 -30.98
C LYS A 367 -13.41 -3.68 -32.09
N LEU A 368 -14.04 -4.84 -32.16
CA LEU A 368 -13.89 -5.72 -33.31
C LEU A 368 -14.56 -5.06 -34.53
N VAL A 369 -13.79 -4.85 -35.59
CA VAL A 369 -14.26 -4.35 -36.88
C VAL A 369 -14.15 -5.49 -37.88
N TYR A 370 -15.29 -5.95 -38.39
CA TYR A 370 -15.31 -6.90 -39.49
C TYR A 370 -14.93 -6.17 -40.78
N SER A 371 -13.85 -6.60 -41.42
CA SER A 371 -13.33 -5.96 -42.64
C SER A 371 -13.67 -6.70 -43.93
N GLY A 372 -14.42 -7.81 -43.87
CA GLY A 372 -14.66 -8.68 -45.03
C GLY A 372 -13.65 -9.83 -45.16
N SER A 373 -13.59 -10.46 -46.33
CA SER A 373 -12.60 -11.49 -46.66
C SER A 373 -11.32 -10.83 -47.18
N GLY A 374 -10.20 -11.03 -46.49
CA GLY A 374 -8.90 -10.50 -46.90
C GLY A 374 -8.08 -11.52 -47.68
N SER A 375 -7.51 -11.09 -48.81
CA SER A 375 -6.51 -11.86 -49.57
C SER A 375 -5.12 -11.34 -49.20
N SER A 376 -4.19 -12.22 -48.82
CA SER A 376 -2.78 -11.87 -48.66
C SER A 376 -2.21 -11.56 -50.05
N SER A 377 -1.89 -10.30 -50.36
CA SER A 377 -1.24 -9.94 -51.62
C SER A 377 0.22 -10.43 -51.62
N GLY A 378 0.43 -11.67 -52.06
CA GLY A 378 1.68 -12.07 -52.68
C GLY A 378 1.81 -11.32 -54.00
N SER A 379 2.99 -10.75 -54.23
CA SER A 379 3.40 -10.00 -55.43
C SER A 379 2.69 -10.40 -56.73
N ASP A 380 2.25 -9.37 -57.47
CA ASP A 380 1.91 -9.34 -58.90
C ASP A 380 0.57 -9.94 -59.38
N SER A 381 -0.55 -9.37 -58.93
CA SER A 381 -1.77 -9.40 -59.75
C SER A 381 -2.57 -8.09 -59.68
N ASN A 382 -2.71 -7.43 -60.82
CA ASN A 382 -3.58 -6.27 -61.06
C ASN A 382 -5.06 -6.70 -61.09
N ASP A 383 -5.56 -7.29 -60.00
CA ASP A 383 -6.98 -7.59 -59.90
C ASP A 383 -7.71 -6.48 -59.14
N SER A 384 -8.72 -5.91 -59.80
CA SER A 384 -9.47 -4.72 -59.38
C SER A 384 -10.62 -5.08 -58.44
N SER A 385 -10.43 -6.08 -57.58
CA SER A 385 -11.46 -6.50 -56.63
C SER A 385 -11.40 -5.61 -55.38
N SER A 386 -12.55 -5.02 -55.04
CA SER A 386 -12.75 -4.07 -53.93
C SER A 386 -12.72 -4.76 -52.55
N GLY A 387 -11.82 -5.72 -52.36
CA GLY A 387 -11.60 -6.41 -51.10
C GLY A 387 -10.64 -5.65 -50.19
N SER A 388 -10.85 -5.75 -48.88
CA SER A 388 -9.89 -5.23 -47.89
C SER A 388 -8.55 -5.97 -48.00
N ILE A 389 -7.46 -5.23 -48.24
CA ILE A 389 -6.11 -5.79 -48.31
C ILE A 389 -5.57 -5.99 -46.88
N ILE A 390 -5.10 -7.20 -46.56
CA ILE A 390 -4.37 -7.46 -45.31
C ILE A 390 -2.95 -6.92 -45.46
N GLY A 391 -2.52 -6.05 -44.56
CA GLY A 391 -1.15 -5.49 -44.59
C GLY A 391 -0.07 -6.57 -44.46
N ASN A 392 0.98 -6.47 -45.28
CA ASN A 392 2.12 -7.38 -45.21
C ASN A 392 2.89 -7.22 -43.89
N SER A 393 3.36 -8.34 -43.32
CA SER A 393 4.25 -8.36 -42.15
C SER A 393 5.41 -9.33 -42.38
N SER A 394 6.57 -9.06 -41.77
CA SER A 394 7.74 -9.96 -41.85
C SER A 394 7.49 -11.36 -41.28
N ARG A 395 6.49 -11.50 -40.40
CA ARG A 395 6.05 -12.80 -39.87
C ARG A 395 5.12 -13.54 -40.85
N GLY A 396 4.35 -12.82 -41.64
CA GLY A 396 3.36 -13.41 -42.55
C GLY A 396 2.43 -14.40 -41.85
N THR A 397 2.36 -15.62 -42.37
CA THR A 397 1.57 -16.75 -41.84
C THR A 397 2.36 -17.71 -40.94
N GLY A 398 3.60 -17.38 -40.58
CA GLY A 398 4.45 -18.23 -39.74
C GLY A 398 3.87 -18.48 -38.35
N ALA A 399 3.61 -19.75 -38.02
CA ALA A 399 3.09 -20.22 -36.73
C ALA A 399 3.77 -21.55 -36.30
N PHE A 400 3.50 -22.03 -35.08
CA PHE A 400 3.95 -23.34 -34.56
C PHE A 400 5.48 -23.57 -34.60
N GLY A 401 6.26 -22.61 -34.10
CA GLY A 401 7.72 -22.72 -34.09
C GLY A 401 8.38 -22.39 -35.42
N SER A 402 7.70 -21.69 -36.32
CA SER A 402 8.23 -21.23 -37.63
C SER A 402 9.52 -20.42 -37.54
N THR A 403 9.84 -19.86 -36.36
CA THR A 403 11.07 -19.10 -36.11
C THR A 403 12.22 -19.95 -35.57
N GLY A 404 12.02 -21.26 -35.38
CA GLY A 404 13.04 -22.25 -35.05
C GLY A 404 14.10 -21.80 -34.04
N VAL A 405 13.85 -22.06 -32.76
CA VAL A 405 14.90 -22.15 -31.73
C VAL A 405 14.67 -23.41 -30.91
#